data_AF-A0A2I0J5R4-F1
#
_entry.id   AF-A0A2I0J5R4-F1
#
_cell.length_a   1.000
_cell.length_b   1.000
_cell.length_c   1.000
_cell.angle_alpha   90.00
_cell.angle_beta   90.00
_cell.angle_gamma   90.00
#
_symmetry.space_group_name_H-M   'P 1'
#
loop_
_entity.id
_entity.type
_entity.pdbx_description
1 polymer ?
#
loop_
_entity_poly.entity_id
_entity_poly.type
_entity_poly.pdbx_seq_one_letter_code
_entity_poly.pdbx_strand_id
1 'polypeptide(L)' 'MSPLHHLLILFFLSLLSGALSQPQPPKGTLIDCGATSASIVDGRQWLPDAGFTSSGAPRIVAPVALPTHLPPLVLST' A
#
# COMPACT_ATOMS: atom_id res chain seq x y z
N MET A 1 17.71 46.19 9.32
CA MET A 1 17.32 44.93 8.67
C MET A 1 16.36 45.28 7.54
N SER A 2 16.60 44.82 6.31
CA SER A 2 15.79 45.21 5.14
C SER A 2 14.41 44.55 5.18
N PRO A 3 13.31 45.24 4.79
CA PRO A 3 11.95 44.67 4.76
C PRO A 3 11.83 43.41 3.88
N LEU A 4 12.68 43.29 2.85
CA LEU A 4 12.77 42.09 2.00
C LEU A 4 13.14 40.84 2.81
N HIS A 5 14.00 41.00 3.82
CA HIS A 5 14.48 39.89 4.64
C HIS A 5 13.38 39.32 5.53
N HIS A 6 12.50 40.18 6.05
CA HIS A 6 11.35 39.74 6.85
C HIS A 6 10.30 39.03 6.00
N LEU A 7 10.04 39.51 4.78
CA LEU A 7 9.13 38.86 3.84
C LEU A 7 9.61 37.45 3.48
N LEU A 8 10.91 37.31 3.23
CA LEU A 8 11.54 36.03 2.92
C LEU A 8 11.40 35.03 4.09
N ILE A 9 11.64 35.47 5.33
CA ILE A 9 11.49 34.62 6.53
C ILE A 9 10.04 34.16 6.69
N LEU A 10 9.06 35.07 6.53
CA LEU A 10 7.64 34.73 6.63
C LEU A 10 7.21 33.73 5.55
N PHE A 11 7.73 33.88 4.33
CA PHE A 11 7.50 32.94 3.24
C PHE A 11 8.02 31.54 3.58
N PHE A 12 9.25 31.43 4.07
CA PHE A 12 9.81 30.13 4.48
C PHE A 12 9.06 29.51 5.67
N LEU A 13 8.63 30.30 6.65
CA LEU A 13 7.80 29.81 7.76
C LEU A 13 6.46 29.25 7.28
N SER A 14 5.84 29.89 6.29
CA SER A 14 4.58 29.42 5.69
C SER A 14 4.76 28.07 4.99
N LEU A 15 5.83 27.93 4.19
CA LEU A 15 6.15 26.67 3.51
C LEU A 15 6.45 25.54 4.52
N LEU A 16 7.21 25.84 5.57
CA LEU A 16 7.52 24.88 6.62
C LEU A 16 6.25 24.42 7.35
N SER A 17 5.34 25.34 7.65
CA SER A 17 4.06 25.03 8.27
C SER A 17 3.20 24.13 7.38
N GLY A 18 3.17 24.38 6.07
CA GLY A 18 2.48 23.54 5.10
C GLY A 18 3.08 22.14 4.98
N ALA A 19 4.40 22.02 5.00
CA ALA A 19 5.10 20.72 4.97
C ALA A 19 4.83 19.89 6.23
N LEU A 20 4.79 20.52 7.41
CA LEU A 20 4.55 19.86 8.69
C LEU A 20 3.07 19.51 8.92
N SER A 21 2.15 20.23 8.27
CA SER A 21 0.71 19.98 8.36
C SER A 21 0.21 18.94 7.34
N GLN A 22 1.09 18.27 6.60
CA GLN A 22 0.66 17.23 5.68
C GLN A 22 0.02 16.07 6.44
N PRO A 23 -1.21 15.65 6.09
CA PRO A 23 -1.82 14.47 6.66
C PRO A 23 -0.90 13.26 6.45
N GLN A 24 -0.80 12.41 7.47
CA GLN A 24 -0.09 11.14 7.29
C GLN A 24 -0.74 10.36 6.14
N PRO A 25 0.07 9.74 5.25
CA PRO A 25 -0.48 8.88 4.22
C PRO A 25 -1.34 7.78 4.88
N PRO A 26 -2.46 7.41 4.25
CA PRO A 26 -3.33 6.37 4.79
C PRO A 26 -2.53 5.07 4.97
N LYS A 27 -2.61 4.49 6.16
CA LYS A 27 -2.05 3.17 6.43
C LYS A 27 -3.00 2.14 5.83
N GLY A 28 -2.54 1.43 4.81
CA GLY A 28 -3.24 0.30 4.21
C GLY A 28 -2.75 -1.03 4.78
N THR A 29 -3.63 -2.02 4.82
CA THR A 29 -3.25 -3.44 5.01
C THR A 29 -3.41 -4.15 3.68
N LEU A 30 -2.40 -4.92 3.27
CA LEU A 30 -2.47 -5.71 2.04
C LEU A 30 -3.01 -7.09 2.40
N ILE A 31 -4.12 -7.47 1.77
CA ILE A 31 -4.84 -8.71 2.03
C ILE A 31 -4.74 -9.61 0.81
N ASP A 32 -4.22 -10.82 1.01
CA ASP A 32 -4.16 -11.88 0.02
C ASP A 32 -5.35 -12.83 0.24
N CYS A 33 -6.34 -12.74 -0.63
CA CYS A 33 -7.58 -13.49 -0.50
C CYS A 33 -7.38 -14.96 -0.86
N GLY A 34 -7.68 -15.85 0.08
CA GLY A 34 -7.51 -17.30 -0.10
C GLY A 34 -6.11 -17.81 0.25
N ALA A 35 -5.18 -16.93 0.65
CA ALA A 35 -3.90 -17.36 1.20
C ALA A 35 -4.10 -18.00 2.58
N THR A 36 -3.35 -19.06 2.86
CA THR A 36 -3.33 -19.73 4.17
C THR A 36 -2.25 -19.17 5.10
N SER A 37 -1.34 -18.34 4.59
CA SER A 37 -0.20 -17.79 5.32
C SER A 37 0.20 -16.43 4.75
N ALA A 38 0.84 -15.61 5.58
CA ALA A 38 1.40 -14.34 5.11
C ALA A 38 2.54 -14.56 4.11
N SER A 39 2.71 -13.61 3.19
CA SER A 39 3.74 -13.63 2.16
C SER A 39 4.37 -12.25 1.97
N ILE A 40 5.54 -12.21 1.34
CA ILE A 40 6.20 -10.98 0.93
C ILE A 40 6.21 -10.94 -0.61
N VAL A 41 5.52 -9.95 -1.18
CA VAL A 41 5.46 -9.72 -2.63
C VAL A 41 5.89 -8.29 -2.90
N ASP A 42 6.87 -8.09 -3.78
CA ASP A 42 7.51 -6.79 -4.03
C ASP A 42 8.02 -6.08 -2.77
N GLY A 43 8.53 -6.84 -1.79
CA GLY A 43 9.00 -6.31 -0.52
C GLY A 43 7.90 -5.79 0.42
N ARG A 44 6.63 -6.04 0.09
CA ARG A 44 5.46 -5.67 0.91
C ARG A 44 4.85 -6.91 1.55
N GLN A 45 4.43 -6.79 2.80
CA GLN A 45 3.77 -7.88 3.52
C GLN A 45 2.30 -7.97 3.16
N TRP A 46 1.88 -9.17 2.74
CA TRP A 46 0.48 -9.53 2.49
C TRP A 46 -0.01 -10.48 3.59
N LEU A 47 -1.20 -10.22 4.12
CA LEU A 47 -1.83 -11.02 5.17
C LEU A 47 -2.97 -11.86 4.60
N PRO A 48 -3.21 -13.08 5.14
CA PRO A 48 -4.37 -13.86 4.75
C PRO A 48 -5.68 -13.16 5.12
N ASP A 49 -6.73 -13.35 4.32
CA ASP A 49 -8.04 -12.71 4.46
C ASP A 49 -8.90 -13.25 5.61
N ALA A 50 -8.55 -14.41 6.18
CA ALA A 50 -9.34 -15.07 7.23
C ALA A 50 -9.67 -14.18 8.45
N GLY A 51 -8.81 -13.20 8.78
CA GLY A 51 -9.04 -12.23 9.86
C GLY A 51 -9.91 -11.02 9.47
N PHE A 52 -10.25 -10.87 8.18
CA PHE A 52 -10.94 -9.71 7.61
C PHE A 52 -12.31 -10.06 7.04
N THR A 53 -12.62 -11.34 6.87
CA THR A 53 -13.93 -11.83 6.44
C THR A 53 -14.88 -12.01 7.63
N SER A 54 -16.04 -11.37 7.60
CA SER A 54 -17.07 -11.52 8.65
C SER A 54 -18.18 -12.52 8.31
N SER A 55 -18.24 -12.98 7.05
CA SER A 55 -19.28 -13.89 6.56
C SER A 55 -18.78 -14.71 5.37
N GLY A 56 -19.53 -15.76 5.03
CA GLY A 56 -19.16 -16.72 3.98
C GLY A 56 -18.36 -17.91 4.51
N ALA A 57 -18.30 -18.97 3.72
CA ALA A 57 -17.46 -20.14 4.00
C ALA A 57 -16.26 -20.12 3.04
N PRO A 58 -15.02 -20.37 3.54
CA PRO A 58 -13.85 -20.46 2.68
C PRO A 58 -14.07 -21.52 1.59
N ARG A 59 -13.82 -21.14 0.33
CA ARG A 59 -13.85 -22.06 -0.81
C ARG A 59 -12.44 -22.35 -1.26
N ILE A 60 -12.00 -23.59 -1.07
CA ILE A 60 -10.71 -24.04 -1.61
C ILE A 60 -10.85 -24.16 -3.12
N VAL A 61 -10.12 -23.32 -3.86
CA VAL A 61 -10.01 -23.41 -5.31
C VAL A 61 -8.76 -24.23 -5.62
N ALA A 62 -8.93 -25.39 -6.27
CA ALA A 62 -7.79 -26.15 -6.75
C ALA A 62 -6.99 -25.30 -7.77
N PRO A 63 -5.65 -25.38 -7.80
CA PRO A 63 -4.87 -24.71 -8.82
C PRO A 63 -5.40 -25.09 -10.20
N VAL A 64 -5.90 -24.11 -10.94
CA VAL A 64 -6.16 -24.30 -12.37
C VAL A 64 -4.80 -24.58 -13.01
N ALA A 65 -4.68 -25.71 -13.70
CA ALA A 65 -3.56 -25.94 -14.60
C ALA A 65 -3.62 -24.83 -15.66
N LEU A 66 -2.77 -23.81 -15.50
CA LEU A 66 -2.68 -22.72 -16.45
C LEU A 66 -2.16 -23.34 -17.76
N PRO A 67 -2.84 -23.13 -18.91
CA PRO A 67 -2.30 -23.56 -20.20
C PRO A 67 -0.90 -22.97 -20.35
N THR A 68 0.11 -23.82 -20.59
CA THR A 68 1.54 -23.48 -20.68
C THR A 68 1.89 -22.52 -21.83
N HIS A 69 0.90 -21.87 -22.44
CA HIS A 69 1.04 -20.97 -23.58
C HIS A 69 0.62 -19.51 -23.27
N LEU A 70 0.33 -19.16 -22.01
CA LEU A 70 0.10 -17.76 -21.65
C LEU A 70 1.43 -17.03 -21.39
N PRO A 71 1.59 -15.79 -21.90
CA PRO A 71 2.82 -15.01 -21.75
C PRO A 71 3.13 -14.71 -20.27
N PRO A 72 4.41 -14.46 -19.93
CA PRO A 72 4.96 -14.49 -18.56
C PRO A 72 4.43 -13.45 -17.57
N LEU A 73 3.43 -12.66 -17.95
CA LEU A 73 2.85 -11.62 -17.09
C LEU A 73 1.97 -12.17 -15.95
N VAL A 74 1.71 -13.49 -15.91
CA VAL A 74 0.90 -14.13 -14.86
C VAL A 74 1.77 -14.74 -13.74
N LEU A 75 3.10 -14.78 -13.90
CA LEU A 75 4.01 -15.51 -13.00
C LEU A 75 4.92 -14.59 -12.14
N SER A 76 4.56 -13.33 -11.98
CA SER A 76 5.12 -12.51 -10.89
C SER A 76 4.13 -12.51 -9.73
N THR A 77 4.26 -13.52 -8.89
CA THR A 77 3.75 -13.54 -7.51
C THR A 77 4.93 -13.75 -6.59
#